data_AF-A0A7X7B2I9-F1
#
_entry.id   AF-A0A7X7B2I9-F1
#
_cell.length_a   1.000
_cell.length_b   1.000
_cell.length_c   1.000
_cell.angle_alpha   90.00
_cell.angle_beta   90.00
_cell.angle_gamma   90.00
#
_symmetry.space_group_name_H-M   'P 1'
#
loop_
_entity.id
_entity.type
_entity.pdbx_description
1 polymer ?
#
loop_
_entity_poly.entity_id
_entity_poly.type
_entity_poly.pdbx_seq_one_letter_code
_entity_poly.pdbx_strand_id
1 'polypeptide(L)'
;MNNTETVFIQSLKTALMGMGIVLITLYILSLLLDLMKTIFYPKASHKKQEPIKQDIQKDTPIQLTKATTTEDSTQLIAAITGALSCYLNQPISQLKISSIRQIHKTTPAWGMAARLEKTRLSS
;
A
#
# COMPACT_ATOMS: atom_id res chain seq x y z
N MET A 1 -38.12 47.32 11.58
CA MET A 1 -38.45 45.91 11.84
C MET A 1 -37.66 45.07 10.83
N ASN A 2 -36.45 44.63 11.17
CA ASN A 2 -35.51 44.01 10.20
C ASN A 2 -34.63 42.92 10.84
N ASN A 3 -34.82 42.62 12.14
CA ASN A 3 -33.90 41.80 12.92
C ASN A 3 -33.91 40.32 12.47
N THR A 4 -35.05 39.83 11.96
CA THR A 4 -35.19 38.45 11.47
C THR A 4 -34.39 38.18 10.21
N GLU A 5 -34.34 39.15 9.28
CA GLU A 5 -33.54 39.02 8.06
C GLU A 5 -32.04 39.02 8.36
N THR A 6 -31.62 39.84 9.33
CA THR A 6 -30.22 39.85 9.76
C THR A 6 -29.80 38.55 10.43
N VAL A 7 -30.69 37.89 11.18
CA VAL A 7 -30.40 36.60 11.84
C VAL A 7 -30.26 35.49 10.80
N PHE A 8 -31.10 35.50 9.76
CA PHE A 8 -31.00 34.53 8.66
C PHE A 8 -29.70 34.69 7.86
N ILE A 9 -29.29 35.92 7.56
CA ILE A 9 -28.01 36.18 6.88
C ILE A 9 -26.82 35.80 7.77
N GLN A 10 -26.91 36.03 9.08
CA GLN A 10 -25.85 35.66 10.03
C GLN A 10 -25.68 34.15 10.15
N SER A 11 -26.78 33.38 10.22
CA SER A 11 -26.70 31.92 10.27
C SER A 11 -26.17 31.33 8.96
N LEU A 12 -26.59 31.86 7.81
CA LEU A 12 -26.05 31.47 6.50
C LEU A 12 -24.54 31.76 6.38
N LYS A 13 -24.10 32.92 6.86
CA LYS A 13 -22.67 33.29 6.90
C LYS A 13 -21.87 32.34 7.80
N THR A 14 -22.39 31.99 8.96
CA THR A 14 -21.77 31.02 9.88
C THR A 14 -21.68 29.62 9.24
N ALA A 15 -22.72 29.16 8.56
CA ALA A 15 -22.69 27.87 7.86
C ALA A 15 -21.66 27.85 6.73
N LEU A 16 -21.55 28.93 5.96
CA LEU A 16 -20.53 29.09 4.92
C LEU A 16 -19.11 29.11 5.50
N MET A 17 -18.90 29.75 6.65
CA MET A 17 -17.61 29.74 7.35
C MET A 17 -17.24 28.34 7.85
N GLY A 18 -18.19 27.62 8.44
CA GLY A 18 -17.98 26.24 8.88
C GLY A 18 -17.75 25.26 7.73
N MET A 19 -18.54 25.36 6.66
CA MET A 19 -18.35 24.53 5.46
C MET A 19 -17.03 24.86 4.76
N GLY A 20 -16.66 26.14 4.70
CA GLY A 20 -15.41 26.61 4.12
C GLY A 20 -14.18 26.08 4.87
N ILE A 21 -14.16 26.15 6.20
CA ILE A 21 -13.01 25.68 6.98
C ILE A 21 -12.80 24.16 6.82
N VAL A 22 -13.89 23.37 6.75
CA VAL A 22 -13.81 21.92 6.50
C VAL A 22 -13.23 21.66 5.11
N LEU A 23 -13.72 22.36 4.08
CA LEU A 23 -13.24 22.21 2.71
C LEU A 23 -11.75 22.58 2.58
N ILE A 24 -11.32 23.67 3.24
CA ILE A 24 -9.92 24.08 3.32
C ILE A 24 -9.07 23.02 4.02
N THR A 25 -9.55 22.46 5.14
CA THR A 25 -8.84 21.43 5.90
C THR A 25 -8.61 20.18 5.05
N LEU A 26 -9.66 19.70 4.36
CA LEU A 26 -9.55 18.56 3.44
C LEU A 26 -8.58 18.85 2.29
N TYR A 27 -8.64 20.07 1.73
CA TYR A 27 -7.75 20.49 0.65
C TYR A 27 -6.28 20.49 1.08
N ILE A 28 -5.98 21.03 2.26
CA ILE A 28 -4.62 21.04 2.82
C ILE A 28 -4.11 19.62 3.07
N LEU A 29 -4.97 18.74 3.61
CA LEU A 29 -4.62 17.33 3.81
C LEU A 29 -4.27 16.66 2.46
N SER A 30 -5.11 16.88 1.45
CA SER A 30 -4.87 16.35 0.09
C SER A 30 -3.57 16.90 -0.49
N LEU A 31 -3.28 18.19 -0.31
CA LEU A 31 -2.07 18.83 -0.79
C LEU A 31 -0.81 18.24 -0.14
N LEU A 32 -0.85 17.99 1.18
CA LEU A 32 0.24 17.31 1.89
C LEU A 32 0.52 15.92 1.31
N LEU A 33 -0.54 15.15 1.07
CA LEU A 33 -0.42 13.80 0.51
C LEU A 33 0.15 13.82 -0.90
N ASP A 34 -0.33 14.73 -1.77
CA ASP A 34 0.19 14.85 -3.14
C ASP A 34 1.63 15.37 -3.16
N LEU A 35 1.99 16.28 -2.26
CA LEU A 35 3.36 16.78 -2.14
C LEU A 35 4.30 15.68 -1.68
N MET A 36 3.90 14.91 -0.66
CA MET A 36 4.68 13.76 -0.18
C MET A 36 4.78 12.68 -1.27
N LYS A 37 3.69 12.37 -1.98
CA LYS A 37 3.68 11.44 -3.12
C LYS A 37 4.59 11.91 -4.25
N THR A 38 4.61 13.20 -4.57
CA THR A 38 5.49 13.79 -5.58
C THR A 38 6.96 13.72 -5.18
N ILE A 39 7.29 14.00 -3.90
CA ILE A 39 8.66 13.96 -3.40
C ILE A 39 9.16 12.51 -3.24
N PHE A 40 8.31 11.60 -2.76
CA PHE A 40 8.71 10.26 -2.36
C PHE A 40 8.60 9.22 -3.48
N TYR A 41 7.79 9.50 -4.51
CA TYR A 41 7.69 8.68 -5.72
C TYR A 41 8.05 9.50 -6.96
N PRO A 42 9.34 9.60 -7.33
CA PRO A 42 9.72 10.07 -8.65
C PRO A 42 9.15 9.09 -9.69
N LYS A 43 8.01 9.46 -10.29
CA LYS A 43 7.48 8.94 -11.55
C LYS A 43 7.46 7.40 -11.69
N ALA A 44 6.61 6.73 -10.91
CA ALA A 44 5.86 5.62 -11.50
C ALA A 44 4.57 6.24 -12.05
N SER A 45 4.63 6.59 -13.33
CA SER A 45 3.54 7.13 -14.14
C SER A 45 2.20 6.52 -13.72
N HIS A 46 1.27 7.38 -13.29
CA HIS A 46 -0.14 7.01 -13.24
C HIS A 46 -0.51 6.54 -14.64
N LYS A 47 -0.63 5.22 -14.81
CA LYS A 47 -1.42 4.63 -15.89
C LYS A 47 -2.83 5.14 -15.64
N LYS A 48 -3.12 6.25 -16.31
CA LYS A 48 -4.44 6.84 -16.51
C LYS A 48 -5.45 5.70 -16.59
N GLN A 49 -6.33 5.63 -15.61
CA GLN A 49 -7.53 4.81 -15.70
C GLN A 49 -8.35 5.42 -16.84
N GLU A 50 -8.16 4.89 -18.04
CA GLU A 50 -9.17 5.00 -19.08
C GLU A 50 -10.37 4.16 -18.64
N PRO A 51 -11.61 4.62 -18.84
CA PRO A 51 -12.78 3.82 -18.54
C PRO A 51 -12.75 2.62 -19.47
N ILE A 52 -12.43 1.45 -18.92
CA ILE A 52 -12.46 0.19 -19.65
C ILE A 52 -13.92 -0.07 -19.99
N LYS A 53 -14.32 0.30 -21.23
CA LYS A 53 -15.46 -0.29 -21.90
C LYS A 53 -15.29 -1.80 -21.80
N GLN A 54 -16.32 -2.46 -21.28
CA GLN A 54 -16.46 -3.91 -21.33
C GLN A 54 -16.25 -4.37 -22.77
N ASP A 55 -15.16 -5.08 -23.01
CA ASP A 55 -15.11 -6.05 -24.08
C ASP A 55 -14.41 -7.30 -23.55
N ILE A 56 -15.20 -8.37 -23.52
CA ILE A 56 -14.79 -9.70 -23.14
C ILE A 56 -14.01 -10.23 -24.33
N GLN A 57 -12.70 -10.46 -24.19
CA GLN A 57 -11.99 -11.44 -25.03
C GLN A 57 -10.58 -11.78 -24.53
N LYS A 58 -10.47 -13.02 -24.07
CA LYS A 58 -9.43 -14.02 -24.39
C LYS A 58 -7.98 -13.79 -23.92
N ASP A 59 -7.59 -14.69 -23.01
CA ASP A 59 -6.26 -15.27 -22.79
C ASP A 59 -5.04 -14.55 -23.36
N THR A 60 -4.22 -13.99 -22.47
CA THR A 60 -2.77 -13.97 -22.66
C THR A 60 -2.10 -14.09 -21.29
N PRO A 61 -1.33 -15.16 -21.00
CA PRO A 61 -0.56 -15.22 -19.78
C PRO A 61 0.58 -14.22 -19.91
N ILE A 62 0.55 -13.20 -19.05
CA ILE A 62 1.61 -12.21 -18.92
C ILE A 62 2.83 -12.95 -18.37
N GLN A 63 3.73 -13.35 -19.26
CA GLN A 63 5.06 -13.84 -18.93
C GLN A 63 5.88 -12.68 -18.36
N LEU A 64 5.92 -12.55 -17.03
CA LEU A 64 6.88 -11.71 -16.34
C LEU A 64 8.23 -12.43 -16.26
N THR A 65 9.13 -11.99 -17.13
CA THR A 65 10.58 -11.88 -16.94
C THR A 65 11.27 -12.91 -16.04
N LYS A 66 11.75 -13.98 -16.69
CA LYS A 66 13.04 -14.67 -16.51
C LYS A 66 13.85 -14.26 -15.25
N ALA A 67 13.70 -15.02 -14.18
CA ALA A 67 14.72 -15.12 -13.14
C ALA A 67 15.78 -16.14 -13.61
N THR A 68 16.97 -15.65 -13.88
CA THR A 68 18.16 -16.47 -14.13
C THR A 68 18.54 -17.22 -12.85
N THR A 69 18.67 -18.55 -12.97
CA THR A 69 19.41 -19.47 -12.05
C THR A 69 18.70 -19.74 -10.71
N THR A 70 18.38 -20.96 -10.25
CA THR A 70 18.62 -22.38 -10.63
C THR A 70 17.99 -23.18 -9.48
N GLU A 71 17.12 -24.17 -9.73
CA GLU A 71 16.59 -25.21 -8.79
C GLU A 71 16.11 -24.79 -7.37
N ASP A 72 16.98 -24.16 -6.58
CA ASP A 72 16.79 -23.71 -5.19
C ASP A 72 15.59 -22.76 -5.02
N SER A 73 15.37 -21.83 -5.96
CA SER A 73 14.18 -20.96 -5.90
C SER A 73 12.89 -21.75 -6.03
N THR A 74 12.86 -22.78 -6.87
CA THR A 74 11.70 -23.66 -7.07
C THR A 74 11.49 -24.56 -5.86
N GLN A 75 12.58 -25.10 -5.29
CA GLN A 75 12.54 -25.90 -4.06
C GLN A 75 12.01 -25.09 -2.88
N LEU A 76 12.47 -23.84 -2.72
CA LEU A 76 11.97 -22.93 -1.69
C LEU A 76 10.48 -22.62 -1.87
N ILE A 77 10.04 -22.32 -3.09
CA ILE A 77 8.62 -22.07 -3.37
C ILE A 77 7.79 -23.32 -3.05
N ALA A 78 8.23 -24.51 -3.46
CA ALA A 78 7.52 -25.77 -3.19
C ALA A 78 7.43 -26.08 -1.70
N ALA A 79 8.53 -25.93 -0.94
CA ALA A 79 8.55 -26.14 0.50
C ALA A 79 7.60 -25.18 1.24
N ILE A 80 7.64 -23.88 0.89
CA ILE A 80 6.75 -22.86 1.48
C ILE A 80 5.29 -23.16 1.10
N THR A 81 5.02 -23.52 -0.15
CA THR A 81 3.68 -23.84 -0.64
C THR A 81 3.11 -25.07 0.05
N GLY A 82 3.92 -26.12 0.24
CA GLY A 82 3.52 -27.31 0.98
C GLY A 82 3.20 -27.02 2.44
N ALA A 83 4.03 -26.22 3.11
CA ALA A 83 3.78 -25.79 4.49
C ALA A 83 2.48 -24.98 4.60
N LEU A 84 2.25 -24.04 3.68
CA LEU A 84 1.03 -23.23 3.65
C LEU A 84 -0.23 -24.05 3.33
N SER A 85 -0.13 -24.99 2.39
CA SER A 85 -1.24 -25.88 2.04
C SER A 85 -1.66 -26.74 3.23
N CYS A 86 -0.68 -27.26 3.99
CA CYS A 86 -0.94 -27.98 5.23
C CYS A 86 -1.55 -27.07 6.31
N TYR A 87 -1.01 -25.88 6.52
CA TYR A 87 -1.49 -24.95 7.55
C TYR A 87 -2.92 -24.43 7.27
N LEU A 88 -3.21 -24.09 6.02
CA LEU A 88 -4.49 -23.51 5.63
C LEU A 88 -5.55 -24.55 5.25
N ASN A 89 -5.17 -25.83 5.19
CA ASN A 89 -6.03 -26.93 4.73
C ASN A 89 -6.68 -26.63 3.35
N GLN A 90 -5.96 -25.89 2.49
CA GLN A 90 -6.36 -25.52 1.13
C GLN A 90 -5.50 -26.26 0.11
N PRO A 91 -6.06 -26.69 -1.04
CA PRO A 91 -5.29 -27.30 -2.12
C PRO A 91 -4.26 -26.32 -2.70
N ILE A 92 -3.14 -26.88 -3.16
CA ILE A 92 -2.01 -26.15 -3.76
C ILE A 92 -2.48 -25.27 -4.95
N SER A 93 -3.52 -25.69 -5.68
CA SER A 93 -4.10 -24.96 -6.80
C SER A 93 -4.73 -23.61 -6.44
N GLN A 94 -5.07 -23.39 -5.17
CA GLN A 94 -5.66 -22.14 -4.69
C GLN A 94 -4.62 -21.18 -4.10
N LEU A 95 -3.36 -21.60 -3.98
CA LEU A 95 -2.27 -20.81 -3.41
C LEU A 95 -1.34 -20.32 -4.52
N LYS A 96 -1.24 -18.99 -4.68
CA LYS A 96 -0.35 -18.36 -5.65
C LYS A 96 0.67 -17.46 -4.94
N ILE A 97 1.94 -17.87 -4.96
CA ILE A 97 3.05 -17.07 -4.46
C ILE A 97 3.55 -16.18 -5.59
N SER A 98 3.31 -14.87 -5.50
CA SER A 98 3.68 -13.92 -6.56
C SER A 98 5.08 -13.35 -6.44
N SER A 99 5.63 -13.24 -5.23
CA SER A 99 6.97 -12.68 -5.02
C SER A 99 7.53 -13.14 -3.68
N ILE A 100 8.76 -13.61 -3.69
CA ILE A 100 9.55 -13.89 -2.48
C ILE A 100 10.71 -12.91 -2.48
N ARG A 101 10.77 -12.05 -1.46
CA ARG A 101 11.89 -11.13 -1.24
C ARG A 101 12.57 -11.47 0.08
N GLN A 102 13.79 -11.98 -0.01
CA GLN A 102 14.63 -12.15 1.17
C GLN A 102 15.10 -10.78 1.67
N ILE A 103 14.59 -10.35 2.82
CA ILE A 103 14.88 -9.04 3.41
C ILE A 103 16.25 -8.95 4.10
N HIS A 104 16.91 -10.09 4.34
CA HIS A 104 18.21 -10.14 5.00
C HIS A 104 19.17 -11.11 4.29
N LYS A 105 20.17 -10.59 3.58
CA LYS A 105 21.42 -11.32 3.32
C LYS A 105 22.50 -10.95 4.33
N THR A 106 22.41 -9.75 4.90
CA THR A 106 23.26 -9.25 5.99
C THR A 106 22.33 -8.72 7.07
N THR A 107 22.49 -9.21 8.30
CA THR A 107 21.73 -8.67 9.44
C THR A 107 22.11 -7.20 9.58
N PRO A 108 21.13 -6.27 9.54
CA PRO A 108 21.45 -4.85 9.66
C PRO A 108 22.08 -4.58 11.03
N ALA A 109 22.96 -3.57 11.12
CA ALA A 109 23.74 -3.29 12.32
C ALA A 109 22.86 -3.13 13.58
N TRP A 110 21.67 -2.55 13.45
CA TRP A 110 20.69 -2.44 14.55
C TRP A 110 20.11 -3.79 14.99
N GLY A 111 19.88 -4.73 14.06
CA GLY A 111 19.41 -6.07 14.37
C GLY A 111 20.46 -6.92 15.08
N MET A 112 21.76 -6.69 14.80
CA MET A 112 22.85 -7.30 15.55
C MET A 112 22.98 -6.69 16.95
N ALA A 113 22.88 -5.36 17.06
CA ALA A 113 22.93 -4.65 18.33
C ALA A 113 21.84 -5.12 19.30
N ALA A 114 20.60 -5.30 18.83
CA ALA A 114 19.49 -5.80 19.64
C ALA A 114 19.74 -7.22 20.20
N ARG A 115 20.42 -8.09 19.43
CA ARG A 115 20.76 -9.45 19.88
C ARG A 115 21.89 -9.43 20.91
N LEU A 116 22.90 -8.56 20.71
CA LEU A 116 24.00 -8.37 21.65
C LEU A 116 23.52 -7.78 22.97
N GLU A 117 22.62 -6.81 22.93
CA GLU A 117 22.00 -6.22 24.11
C GLU A 117 21.25 -7.27 24.93
N LYS A 118 20.43 -8.11 24.27
CA LYS A 118 19.71 -9.19 24.94
C LYS A 118 20.65 -10.16 25.66
N THR A 119 21.79 -10.51 25.06
CA THR A 119 22.79 -11.39 25.71
C THR A 119 23.59 -10.70 26.82
N ARG A 120 23.82 -9.39 26.71
CA ARG A 120 24.52 -8.59 27.73
C ARG A 120 23.67 -8.37 28.99
N LEU A 121 22.36 -8.31 28.84
CA LEU A 121 21.42 -8.11 29.95
C LEU A 121 21.11 -9.40 30.73
N SER A 122 21.41 -10.58 30.17
CA SER A 122 21.18 -11.88 30.81
C SER A 122 22.39 -12.45 31.56
N SER A 123 23.51 -11.71 31.61
CA SER A 123 24.74 -12.04 32.35
C SER A 123 24.99 -11.03 33.46
#